data_AF-A0A2T2S6C3-F1
#
_entry.id   AF-A0A2T2S6C3-F1
#
_cell.length_a   1.000
_cell.length_b   1.000
_cell.length_c   1.000
_cell.angle_alpha   90.00
_cell.angle_beta   90.00
_cell.angle_gamma   90.00
#
_symmetry.space_group_name_H-M   'P 1'
#
loop_
_entity.id
_entity.type
_entity.pdbx_description
1 polymer ?
#
loop_
_entity_poly.entity_id
_entity_poly.type
_entity_poly.pdbx_seq_one_letter_code
_entity_poly.pdbx_strand_id
1 'polypeptide(L)'
;MPTLIDTREAFRRLREQGGFSDEQADAIVDIFTDIDEQVATRGDIEQLRSDLEGNIKQLRTDTKSDTDQLRTEMEKLRTDMEAMEDRLTQKMQKNHASTIRTVVASVAAVGAVLAVIIPLAIYLIG
;
A
#
# COMPACT_ATOMS: atom_id res chain seq x y z
N MET A 1 6.21 -27.28 29.20
CA MET A 1 5.90 -28.37 28.25
C MET A 1 5.68 -29.62 29.07
N PRO A 2 4.59 -30.39 28.90
CA PRO A 2 4.52 -31.67 29.57
C PRO A 2 5.48 -32.62 28.86
N THR A 3 6.41 -33.21 29.60
CA THR A 3 7.14 -34.41 29.17
C THR A 3 6.09 -35.46 28.81
N LEU A 4 5.95 -35.80 27.53
CA LEU A 4 4.92 -36.73 27.04
C LEU A 4 5.14 -38.16 27.57
N ILE A 5 6.36 -38.44 28.06
CA ILE A 5 6.75 -39.71 28.65
C ILE A 5 7.09 -39.48 30.12
N ASP A 6 6.36 -40.15 31.01
CA ASP A 6 6.78 -40.33 32.40
C ASP A 6 7.97 -41.29 32.38
N THR A 7 9.19 -40.73 32.45
CA THR A 7 10.46 -41.48 32.38
C THR A 7 10.57 -42.51 33.50
N ARG A 8 9.96 -42.25 34.67
CA ARG A 8 9.94 -43.18 35.81
C ARG A 8 9.00 -44.35 35.56
N GLU A 9 7.83 -44.10 34.99
CA GLU A 9 6.91 -45.15 34.59
C GLU A 9 7.47 -45.98 33.41
N ALA A 10 8.12 -45.33 32.44
CA ALA A 10 8.78 -46.00 31.33
C ALA A 10 9.91 -46.93 31.81
N PHE A 11 10.79 -46.44 32.69
CA PHE A 11 11.85 -47.24 33.32
C PHE A 11 11.27 -48.44 34.07
N ARG A 12 10.25 -48.21 34.91
CA ARG A 12 9.57 -49.27 35.67
C ARG A 12 9.01 -50.35 34.76
N ARG A 13 8.34 -49.98 33.66
CA ARG A 13 7.77 -50.93 32.70
C ARG A 13 8.84 -51.73 31.96
N LEU A 14 9.94 -51.10 31.55
CA LEU A 14 11.06 -51.81 30.94
C LEU A 14 11.62 -52.87 31.90
N ARG A 15 11.75 -52.54 33.18
CA ARG A 15 12.29 -53.46 34.16
C ARG A 15 11.31 -54.57 34.57
N GLU A 16 10.05 -54.22 34.84
CA GLU A 16 9.05 -55.16 35.38
C GLU A 16 8.35 -55.99 34.29
N GLN A 17 8.10 -55.41 33.11
CA GLN A 17 7.37 -56.06 32.02
C GLN A 17 8.31 -56.50 30.89
N GLY A 18 9.39 -55.75 30.66
CA GLY A 18 10.36 -56.04 29.60
C GLY A 18 11.52 -56.97 30.02
N GLY A 19 11.77 -57.12 31.32
CA GLY A 19 12.86 -57.95 31.85
C GLY A 19 14.27 -57.37 31.59
N PHE A 20 14.36 -56.08 31.27
CA PHE A 20 15.64 -55.38 31.06
C PHE A 20 16.35 -55.13 32.40
N SER A 21 17.69 -55.10 32.38
CA SER A 21 18.47 -54.67 33.56
C SER A 21 18.30 -53.17 33.83
N ASP A 22 18.71 -52.72 35.02
CA ASP A 22 18.66 -51.30 35.38
C ASP A 22 19.48 -50.45 34.40
N GLU A 23 20.71 -50.85 34.02
CA GLU A 23 21.50 -50.09 33.03
C GLU A 23 20.86 -50.07 31.63
N GLN A 24 20.20 -51.16 31.22
CA GLN A 24 19.53 -51.23 29.92
C GLN A 24 18.28 -50.34 29.89
N ALA A 25 17.48 -50.37 30.96
CA ALA A 25 16.29 -49.55 31.06
C ALA A 25 16.65 -48.06 31.12
N ASP A 26 17.72 -47.70 31.83
CA ASP A 26 18.20 -46.32 31.92
C ASP A 26 18.67 -45.81 30.55
N ALA A 27 19.54 -46.56 29.87
CA ALA A 27 20.03 -46.20 28.53
C ALA A 27 18.91 -46.07 27.50
N ILE A 28 17.87 -46.91 27.57
CA ILE A 28 16.72 -46.82 26.66
C ILE A 28 15.90 -45.56 26.95
N VAL A 29 15.61 -45.26 28.21
CA VAL A 29 14.84 -44.07 28.59
C VAL A 29 15.58 -42.78 28.24
N ASP A 30 16.90 -42.76 28.44
CA ASP A 30 17.76 -41.63 28.09
C ASP A 30 17.69 -41.32 26.58
N ILE A 31 17.88 -42.33 25.73
CA ILE A 31 17.77 -42.18 24.27
C ILE A 31 16.38 -41.67 23.84
N PHE A 32 15.30 -42.19 24.44
CA PHE A 32 13.95 -41.75 24.09
C PHE A 32 13.63 -40.33 24.57
N THR A 33 14.21 -39.90 25.68
CA THR A 33 14.07 -38.53 26.20
C THR A 33 14.80 -37.55 25.27
N ASP A 34 16.02 -37.88 24.85
CA ASP A 34 16.79 -37.09 23.88
C ASP A 34 16.09 -36.94 22.53
N ILE A 35 15.39 -37.98 22.07
CA ILE A 35 14.62 -37.93 20.81
C ILE A 35 13.36 -37.06 20.97
N ASP A 36 12.65 -37.15 22.10
CA ASP A 36 11.44 -36.36 22.35
C ASP A 36 11.75 -34.85 22.36
N GLU A 37 12.90 -34.44 22.90
CA GLU A 37 13.32 -33.04 22.92
C GLU A 37 13.70 -32.48 21.53
N GLN A 38 14.08 -33.34 20.58
CA GLN A 38 14.56 -32.92 19.26
C GLN A 38 13.49 -32.99 18.16
N VAL A 39 12.33 -33.59 18.44
CA VAL A 39 11.31 -33.84 17.42
C VAL A 39 10.13 -32.89 17.60
N ALA A 40 9.80 -32.17 16.52
CA ALA A 40 8.55 -31.41 16.47
C ALA A 40 7.36 -32.36 16.57
N THR A 41 6.47 -32.09 17.54
CA THR A 41 5.26 -32.89 17.73
C THR A 41 4.22 -32.56 16.68
N ARG A 42 3.20 -33.42 16.54
CA ARG A 42 2.04 -33.11 15.69
C ARG A 42 1.34 -31.83 16.12
N GLY A 43 1.30 -31.55 17.43
CA GLY A 43 0.72 -30.33 17.99
C GLY A 43 1.47 -29.08 17.54
N ASP A 44 2.80 -29.12 17.52
CA ASP A 44 3.63 -28.01 17.05
C ASP A 44 3.38 -27.72 15.55
N ILE A 45 3.25 -28.78 14.75
CA ILE A 45 2.94 -28.66 13.32
C ILE A 45 1.54 -28.08 13.10
N GLU A 46 0.54 -28.54 13.88
CA GLU A 46 -0.83 -28.02 13.81
C GLU A 46 -0.92 -26.56 14.23
N GLN A 47 -0.18 -26.16 15.28
CA GLN A 47 -0.09 -24.78 15.71
C GLN A 47 0.57 -23.91 14.64
N LEU A 48 1.73 -24.30 14.11
CA LEU A 48 2.40 -23.59 13.02
C LEU A 48 1.50 -23.46 11.79
N ARG A 49 0.74 -24.51 11.45
CA ARG A 49 -0.21 -24.46 10.35
C ARG A 49 -1.34 -23.46 10.62
N SER A 50 -1.89 -23.44 11.83
CA SER A 50 -2.92 -22.48 12.23
C SER A 50 -2.41 -21.05 12.16
N ASP A 51 -1.21 -20.80 12.67
CA ASP A 51 -0.55 -19.49 12.64
C ASP A 51 -0.28 -19.04 11.20
N LEU A 52 0.20 -19.93 10.33
CA LEU A 52 0.42 -19.64 8.91
C LEU A 52 -0.90 -19.34 8.19
N GLU A 53 -1.96 -20.13 8.43
CA GLU A 53 -3.28 -19.86 7.85
C GLU A 53 -3.84 -18.50 8.32
N GLY A 54 -3.62 -18.13 9.58
CA GLY A 54 -3.95 -16.81 10.13
C GLY A 54 -3.19 -15.69 9.43
N ASN A 55 -1.86 -15.80 9.35
CA ASN A 55 -1.00 -14.82 8.70
C ASN A 55 -1.33 -14.63 7.22
N ILE A 56 -1.63 -15.72 6.49
CA ILE A 56 -2.03 -15.65 5.08
C ILE A 56 -3.37 -14.92 4.93
N LYS A 57 -4.36 -15.18 5.80
CA LYS A 57 -5.64 -14.47 5.79
C LYS A 57 -5.45 -12.97 6.07
N GLN A 58 -4.59 -12.63 7.04
CA GLN A 58 -4.28 -11.26 7.36
C GLN A 58 -3.63 -10.55 6.17
N LEU A 59 -2.55 -11.10 5.61
CA LEU A 59 -1.87 -10.54 4.45
C LEU A 59 -2.80 -10.34 3.24
N ARG A 60 -3.71 -11.30 3.00
CA ARG A 60 -4.71 -11.18 1.93
C ARG A 60 -5.69 -10.03 2.18
N THR A 61 -6.07 -9.81 3.44
CA THR A 61 -6.96 -8.72 3.83
C THR A 61 -6.26 -7.38 3.67
N ASP A 62 -5.03 -7.25 4.15
CA ASP A 62 -4.23 -6.04 4.07
C ASP A 62 -3.96 -5.67 2.61
N THR A 63 -3.52 -6.64 1.79
CA THR A 63 -3.28 -6.42 0.35
C THR A 63 -4.53 -5.95 -0.39
N LYS A 64 -5.71 -6.49 -0.03
CA LYS A 64 -6.97 -6.05 -0.62
C LYS A 64 -7.32 -4.63 -0.20
N SER A 65 -7.17 -4.31 1.09
CA SER A 65 -7.37 -2.96 1.63
C SER A 65 -6.48 -1.94 0.92
N ASP A 66 -5.18 -2.22 0.81
CA ASP A 66 -4.22 -1.33 0.13
C ASP A 66 -4.57 -1.14 -1.34
N THR A 67 -5.00 -2.20 -2.03
CA THR A 67 -5.45 -2.12 -3.43
C THR A 67 -6.68 -1.23 -3.58
N ASP A 68 -7.66 -1.34 -2.67
CA ASP A 68 -8.88 -0.55 -2.72
C ASP A 68 -8.62 0.92 -2.35
N GLN A 69 -7.68 1.18 -1.42
CA GLN A 69 -7.18 2.53 -1.12
C GLN A 69 -6.51 3.16 -2.34
N LEU A 70 -5.57 2.45 -2.99
CA LEU A 70 -4.89 2.94 -4.19
C LEU A 70 -5.86 3.24 -5.34
N ARG A 71 -6.89 2.41 -5.53
CA ARG A 71 -7.96 2.70 -6.51
C ARG A 71 -8.68 4.02 -6.20
N THR A 72 -9.04 4.22 -4.93
CA THR A 72 -9.70 5.45 -4.48
C THR A 72 -8.80 6.68 -4.68
N GLU A 73 -7.51 6.56 -4.38
CA GLU A 73 -6.54 7.64 -4.59
C GLU A 73 -6.36 7.96 -6.08
N MET A 74 -6.32 6.95 -6.95
CA MET A 74 -6.25 7.15 -8.39
C MET A 74 -7.50 7.84 -8.96
N GLU A 75 -8.69 7.44 -8.50
CA GLU A 75 -9.94 8.10 -8.91
C GLU A 75 -9.95 9.57 -8.48
N LYS A 76 -9.55 9.85 -7.23
CA LYS A 76 -9.43 11.22 -6.73
C LYS A 76 -8.43 12.03 -7.54
N LEU A 77 -7.25 11.49 -7.81
CA LEU A 77 -6.23 12.16 -8.61
C LEU A 77 -6.74 12.48 -10.02
N ARG A 78 -7.47 11.55 -10.65
CA ARG A 78 -8.09 11.77 -11.95
C ARG A 78 -9.10 12.92 -11.90
N THR A 79 -9.99 12.95 -10.91
CA THR A 79 -10.94 14.05 -10.73
C THR A 79 -10.24 15.39 -10.49
N ASP A 80 -9.17 15.40 -9.68
CA ASP A 80 -8.38 16.61 -9.43
C ASP A 80 -7.69 17.12 -10.71
N MET A 81 -7.21 16.21 -11.56
CA MET A 81 -6.63 16.54 -12.87
C MET A 81 -7.68 17.11 -13.84
N GLU A 82 -8.85 16.48 -13.95
CA GLU A 82 -9.96 16.97 -14.78
C GLU A 82 -10.39 18.38 -14.33
N ALA A 83 -10.52 18.60 -13.01
CA ALA A 83 -10.83 19.92 -12.46
C ALA A 83 -9.72 20.96 -12.72
N MET A 84 -8.45 20.56 -12.73
CA MET A 84 -7.33 21.44 -13.06
C MET A 84 -7.33 21.82 -14.54
N GLU A 85 -7.60 20.87 -15.44
CA GLU A 85 -7.73 21.09 -16.88
C GLU A 85 -8.86 22.07 -17.20
N ASP A 86 -10.03 21.89 -16.58
CA ASP A 86 -11.17 22.80 -16.70
C ASP A 86 -10.81 24.21 -16.23
N ARG A 87 -10.18 24.34 -15.05
CA ARG A 87 -9.74 25.63 -14.52
C ARG A 87 -8.73 26.32 -15.44
N LEU A 88 -7.81 25.57 -16.03
CA LEU A 88 -6.82 26.10 -16.96
C LEU A 88 -7.50 26.61 -18.24
N THR A 89 -8.40 25.81 -18.81
CA THR A 89 -9.18 26.17 -20.00
C THR A 89 -10.00 27.44 -19.77
N GLN A 90 -10.69 27.53 -18.63
CA GLN A 90 -11.45 28.73 -18.26
C GLN A 90 -10.56 29.96 -18.11
N LYS A 91 -9.40 29.82 -17.45
CA LYS A 91 -8.42 30.92 -17.31
C LYS A 91 -7.91 31.38 -18.68
N MET A 92 -7.59 30.44 -19.58
CA MET A 92 -7.16 30.77 -20.94
C MET A 92 -8.24 31.51 -21.71
N GLN A 93 -9.50 31.05 -21.67
CA GLN A 93 -10.61 31.73 -22.33
C GLN A 93 -10.83 33.15 -21.80
N LYS A 94 -10.81 33.32 -20.47
CA LYS A 94 -10.94 34.64 -19.83
C LYS A 94 -9.80 35.57 -20.24
N ASN A 95 -8.57 35.07 -20.25
CA ASN A 95 -7.40 35.84 -20.67
C ASN A 95 -7.49 36.21 -22.16
N HIS A 96 -7.88 35.29 -23.04
CA HIS A 96 -8.07 35.57 -24.47
C HIS A 96 -9.12 36.67 -24.69
N ALA A 97 -10.27 36.57 -24.02
CA ALA A 97 -11.32 37.59 -24.11
C ALA A 97 -10.84 38.95 -23.62
N SER A 98 -10.09 38.99 -22.52
CA SER A 98 -9.49 40.23 -22.01
C SER A 98 -8.48 40.83 -23.00
N THR A 99 -7.57 40.01 -23.54
CA THR A 99 -6.56 40.46 -24.51
C THR A 99 -7.21 41.01 -25.77
N ILE A 100 -8.19 40.32 -26.35
CA ILE A 100 -8.93 40.80 -27.52
C ILE A 100 -9.59 42.14 -27.23
N ARG A 101 -10.29 42.27 -26.10
CA ARG A 101 -10.93 43.52 -25.71
C ARG A 101 -9.93 44.67 -25.59
N THR A 102 -8.78 44.43 -24.95
CA THR A 102 -7.73 45.44 -24.79
C THR A 102 -7.13 45.85 -26.14
N VAL A 103 -6.85 44.90 -27.03
CA VAL A 103 -6.33 45.18 -28.38
C VAL A 103 -7.34 45.96 -29.21
N VAL A 104 -8.62 45.59 -29.18
CA VAL A 104 -9.68 46.32 -29.91
C VAL A 104 -9.80 47.75 -29.39
N ALA A 105 -9.78 47.94 -28.06
CA ALA A 105 -9.85 49.26 -27.45
C ALA A 105 -8.65 50.15 -27.82
N SER A 106 -7.43 49.61 -27.84
CA SER A 106 -6.24 50.37 -28.21
C SER A 106 -6.23 50.73 -29.70
N VAL A 107 -6.63 49.82 -30.59
CA VAL A 107 -6.77 50.10 -32.03
C VAL A 107 -7.81 51.19 -32.29
N ALA A 108 -8.97 51.12 -31.62
CA ALA A 108 -10.00 52.15 -31.74
C ALA A 108 -9.49 53.53 -31.26
N ALA A 109 -8.75 53.56 -30.14
CA ALA A 109 -8.15 54.79 -29.63
C ALA A 109 -7.15 55.41 -30.62
N VAL A 110 -6.26 54.59 -31.22
CA VAL A 110 -5.32 55.05 -32.25
C VAL A 110 -6.07 55.61 -33.47
N GLY A 111 -7.12 54.92 -33.93
CA GLY A 111 -7.96 55.38 -35.04
C GLY A 111 -8.61 56.74 -34.76
N ALA A 112 -9.15 56.94 -33.55
CA ALA A 112 -9.74 58.21 -33.12
C ALA A 112 -8.72 59.35 -33.11
N VAL A 113 -7.50 59.10 -32.62
CA VAL A 113 -6.40 60.08 -32.63
C VAL A 113 -6.02 60.48 -34.06
N LEU A 114 -5.85 59.49 -34.95
CA LEU A 114 -5.50 59.75 -36.36
C LEU A 114 -6.58 60.54 -37.10
N ALA A 115 -7.86 60.28 -36.82
CA ALA A 115 -8.98 61.00 -37.43
C ALA A 115 -8.97 62.51 -37.12
N VAL A 116 -8.39 62.92 -35.98
CA VAL A 116 -8.23 64.33 -35.60
C VAL A 116 -6.95 64.93 -36.17
N ILE A 117 -5.84 64.19 -36.09
CA ILE A 117 -4.51 64.73 -36.45
C ILE A 117 -4.35 64.89 -37.97
N ILE A 118 -4.83 63.93 -38.76
CA ILE A 118 -4.62 63.96 -40.22
C ILE A 118 -5.24 65.23 -40.86
N PRO A 119 -6.52 65.58 -40.63
CA PRO A 119 -7.09 66.81 -41.18
C PRO A 119 -6.37 68.07 -40.70
N LEU A 120 -6.00 68.13 -39.42
CA LEU A 120 -5.27 69.27 -38.84
C LEU A 120 -3.91 69.48 -39.52
N ALA A 121 -3.17 68.40 -39.74
CA ALA A 121 -1.88 68.46 -40.42
C ALA A 121 -2.02 68.93 -41.88
N ILE A 122 -3.06 68.47 -42.60
CA ILE A 122 -3.37 68.94 -43.96
C ILE A 122 -3.66 70.44 -43.96
N TYR A 123 -4.45 70.94 -43.01
CA TYR A 123 -4.79 72.35 -42.88
C TYR A 123 -3.57 73.25 -42.56
N LEU A 124 -2.60 72.75 -41.80
CA LEU A 124 -1.42 73.54 -41.40
C LEU A 124 -0.34 73.64 -42.49
N ILE A 125 -0.33 72.72 -43.45
CA ILE A 125 0.73 72.62 -44.49
C ILE A 125 0.24 73.12 -45.85
N GLY A 126 -1.07 73.11 -46.12
CA GLY A 126 -1.69 73.62 -47.35
C GLY A 126 -2.10 75.09 -47.23
#